data_AF-A0A920HUF8-F1
#
_entry.id   AF-A0A920HUF8-F1
#
_cell.length_a   1.000
_cell.length_b   1.000
_cell.length_c   1.000
_cell.angle_alpha   90.00
_cell.angle_beta   90.00
_cell.angle_gamma   90.00
#
_symmetry.space_group_name_H-M   'P 1'
#
loop_
_entity.id
_entity.type
_entity.pdbx_description
1 polymer ?
#
loop_
_entity_poly.entity_id
_entity_poly.type
_entity_poly.pdbx_seq_one_letter_code
_entity_poly.pdbx_strand_id
1 'polypeptide(L)'
;MSDQKDSKLKALKLTLDKLDKTYGKGSVMRLGDQTVEKIESVSSGSIGLDIALGIGGYPKGRVIEIYGPESSGKTTLTLHAIAECQKAGGIAAFIDAEHAFDRFYAEKLGVDLGELGYISTR
;
A
#
# COMPACT_ATOMS: atom_id res chain seq x y z
N MET A 1 -1.31 4.31 -49.23
CA MET A 1 -0.91 5.07 -48.02
C MET A 1 -1.10 4.30 -46.70
N SER A 2 -1.88 3.21 -46.68
CA SER A 2 -2.04 2.28 -45.53
C SER A 2 -0.73 1.55 -45.17
N ASP A 3 0.01 1.08 -46.16
CA ASP A 3 1.12 0.13 -45.96
C ASP A 3 2.35 0.75 -45.27
N GLN A 4 2.56 2.06 -45.44
CA GLN A 4 3.63 2.78 -44.72
C GLN A 4 3.32 2.99 -43.24
N LYS A 5 2.05 3.11 -42.87
CA LYS A 5 1.65 3.27 -41.47
C LYS A 5 1.81 1.95 -40.71
N ASP A 6 1.42 0.85 -41.34
CA ASP A 6 1.53 -0.50 -40.76
C ASP A 6 2.97 -0.98 -40.62
N SER A 7 3.85 -0.67 -41.59
CA SER A 7 5.28 -0.98 -41.49
C SER A 7 5.96 -0.20 -40.37
N LYS A 8 5.66 1.10 -40.21
CA LYS A 8 6.15 1.91 -39.09
C LYS A 8 5.65 1.40 -37.73
N LEU A 9 4.38 0.99 -37.64
CA LEU A 9 3.81 0.41 -36.42
C LEU A 9 4.47 -0.93 -36.06
N LYS A 10 4.76 -1.80 -37.04
CA LYS A 10 5.51 -3.06 -36.81
C LYS A 10 6.94 -2.81 -36.33
N ALA A 11 7.66 -1.88 -36.95
CA ALA A 11 9.01 -1.53 -36.54
C ALA A 11 9.05 -0.95 -35.11
N LEU A 12 8.07 -0.10 -34.77
CA LEU A 12 7.91 0.43 -33.42
C LEU A 12 7.66 -0.69 -32.40
N LYS A 13 6.75 -1.63 -32.71
CA LYS A 13 6.43 -2.75 -31.82
C LYS A 13 7.65 -3.65 -31.55
N LEU A 14 8.40 -4.00 -32.61
CA LEU A 14 9.64 -4.77 -32.49
C LEU A 14 10.71 -4.07 -31.65
N THR A 15 10.76 -2.74 -31.70
CA THR A 15 11.71 -1.95 -30.91
C THR A 15 11.31 -1.95 -29.43
N LEU A 16 10.03 -1.76 -29.13
CA LEU A 16 9.49 -1.86 -27.77
C LEU A 16 9.74 -3.25 -27.17
N ASP A 17 9.47 -4.33 -27.91
CA ASP A 17 9.70 -5.71 -27.46
C ASP A 17 11.18 -5.99 -27.14
N LYS A 18 12.11 -5.38 -27.90
CA LYS A 18 13.55 -5.48 -27.62
C LYS A 18 13.97 -4.73 -26.36
N LEU A 19 13.38 -3.56 -26.11
CA LEU A 19 13.64 -2.77 -24.91
C LEU A 19 13.14 -3.49 -23.66
N ASP A 20 11.93 -4.06 -23.70
CA ASP A 20 11.38 -4.85 -22.57
C ASP A 20 12.24 -6.07 -22.23
N LYS A 21 12.80 -6.76 -23.24
CA LYS A 21 13.72 -7.91 -23.01
C LYS A 21 15.07 -7.49 -22.42
N THR A 22 15.57 -6.32 -22.78
CA THR A 22 16.92 -5.88 -22.42
C THR A 22 16.94 -5.19 -21.05
N TYR A 23 15.89 -4.42 -20.74
CA TYR A 23 15.85 -3.53 -19.58
C TYR A 23 14.77 -3.90 -18.55
N GLY A 24 13.94 -4.91 -18.85
CA GLY A 24 12.82 -5.34 -18.01
C GLY A 24 11.49 -4.83 -18.54
N LYS A 25 10.41 -5.59 -18.30
CA LYS A 25 9.05 -5.19 -18.71
C LYS A 25 8.69 -3.85 -18.08
N GLY A 26 8.20 -2.91 -18.90
CA GLY A 26 7.77 -1.59 -18.44
C GLY A 26 8.83 -0.49 -18.56
N SER A 27 9.98 -0.81 -19.18
CA SER A 27 11.04 0.18 -19.45
C SER A 27 10.61 1.27 -20.42
N VAL A 28 9.70 0.96 -21.36
CA VAL A 28 9.09 1.93 -22.28
C VAL A 28 7.60 1.62 -22.41
N MET A 29 6.77 2.54 -21.92
CA MET A 29 5.31 2.43 -21.93
C MET A 29 4.73 3.62 -22.67
N ARG A 30 3.56 3.46 -23.30
CA ARG A 30 2.84 4.64 -23.78
C ARG A 30 2.33 5.41 -22.57
N LEU A 31 2.35 6.74 -22.64
CA LEU A 31 1.85 7.61 -21.56
C LEU A 31 0.38 7.31 -21.19
N GLY A 32 -0.40 6.75 -22.12
CA GLY A 32 -1.78 6.29 -21.90
C GLY A 32 -1.94 4.80 -21.58
N ASP A 33 -0.87 4.01 -21.60
CA ASP A 33 -0.92 2.63 -21.11
C ASP A 33 -1.00 2.69 -19.59
N GLN A 34 -2.24 2.62 -19.07
CA GLN A 34 -2.47 2.40 -17.64
C GLN A 34 -2.15 0.94 -17.32
N THR A 35 -0.88 0.59 -17.23
CA THR A 35 -0.51 -0.51 -16.35
C THR A 35 -0.69 -0.01 -14.94
N VAL A 36 -1.90 -0.20 -14.40
CA VAL A 36 -2.12 -0.13 -12.96
C VAL A 36 -1.25 -1.24 -12.38
N GLU A 37 0.00 -0.91 -12.03
CA GLU A 37 0.79 -1.80 -11.19
C GLU A 37 -0.05 -2.04 -9.94
N LYS A 38 -0.36 -3.31 -9.68
CA LYS A 38 -1.03 -3.68 -8.43
C LYS A 38 -0.06 -3.38 -7.30
N ILE A 39 -0.23 -2.21 -6.70
CA ILE A 39 0.44 -1.87 -5.45
C ILE A 39 -0.16 -2.78 -4.39
N GLU A 40 0.68 -3.60 -3.78
CA GLU A 40 0.26 -4.43 -2.66
C GLU A 40 -0.15 -3.53 -1.49
N SER A 41 -1.28 -3.83 -0.88
CA SER A 41 -1.86 -3.02 0.20
C SER A 41 -2.30 -3.89 1.37
N VAL A 42 -2.43 -3.26 2.53
CA VAL A 42 -3.00 -3.84 3.76
C VAL A 42 -4.31 -3.08 4.04
N SER A 43 -5.39 -3.83 4.23
CA SER A 43 -6.71 -3.29 4.60
C SER A 43 -6.59 -2.27 5.74
N SER A 44 -7.34 -1.18 5.66
CA SER A 44 -7.42 -0.19 6.74
C SER A 44 -8.32 -0.61 7.90
N GLY A 45 -9.03 -1.74 7.75
CA GLY A 45 -10.09 -2.16 8.66
C GLY A 45 -11.43 -1.44 8.44
N SER A 46 -11.48 -0.50 7.49
CA SER A 46 -12.69 0.23 7.10
C SER A 46 -12.92 0.15 5.60
N ILE A 47 -14.01 -0.51 5.21
CA ILE A 47 -14.38 -0.65 3.79
C ILE A 47 -14.51 0.69 3.07
N GLY A 48 -15.00 1.73 3.76
CA GLY A 48 -15.15 3.06 3.19
C GLY A 48 -13.80 3.72 2.91
N LEU A 49 -12.83 3.54 3.80
CA LEU A 49 -11.48 4.07 3.62
C LEU A 49 -10.70 3.31 2.55
N ASP A 50 -10.84 1.98 2.50
CA ASP A 50 -10.19 1.14 1.48
C ASP A 50 -10.65 1.51 0.06
N ILE A 51 -11.95 1.78 -0.11
CA ILE A 51 -12.53 2.29 -1.35
C ILE A 51 -11.99 3.68 -1.67
N ALA A 52 -11.96 4.59 -0.68
CA ALA A 52 -11.49 5.95 -0.88
C ALA A 52 -10.00 6.02 -1.28
N LEU A 53 -9.17 5.10 -0.77
CA LEU A 53 -7.76 4.98 -1.15
C LEU A 53 -7.57 4.40 -2.56
N GLY A 54 -8.60 3.77 -3.15
CA GLY A 54 -8.60 3.27 -4.53
C GLY A 54 -7.75 2.02 -4.78
N ILE A 55 -6.92 1.62 -3.82
CA ILE A 55 -6.03 0.46 -3.89
C ILE A 55 -6.36 -0.61 -2.83
N GLY A 56 -7.48 -0.45 -2.11
CA GLY A 56 -7.95 -1.42 -1.13
C GLY A 56 -7.27 -1.37 0.24
N GLY A 57 -6.55 -0.30 0.56
CA GLY A 57 -5.93 -0.10 1.87
C GLY A 57 -4.63 0.69 1.84
N TYR A 58 -3.83 0.57 2.89
CA TYR A 58 -2.52 1.20 3.01
C TYR A 58 -1.48 0.54 2.09
N PRO A 59 -0.79 1.27 1.21
CA PRO A 59 0.21 0.71 0.31
C PRO A 59 1.46 0.22 1.06
N LYS A 60 1.92 -1.00 0.76
CA LYS A 60 3.17 -1.53 1.31
C LYS A 60 4.39 -0.80 0.75
N GLY A 61 5.44 -0.69 1.57
CA GLY A 61 6.69 -0.03 1.20
C GLY A 61 6.60 1.50 1.07
N ARG A 62 5.55 2.11 1.63
CA ARG A 62 5.31 3.55 1.63
C ARG A 62 5.07 4.06 3.05
N VAL A 63 5.36 5.33 3.26
CA VAL A 63 5.04 6.04 4.50
C VAL A 63 3.63 6.62 4.37
N ILE A 64 2.82 6.43 5.41
CA ILE A 64 1.47 6.98 5.51
C ILE A 64 1.40 7.89 6.73
N GLU A 65 0.84 9.09 6.54
CA GLU A 65 0.60 10.05 7.60
C GLU A 65 -0.90 10.13 7.89
N ILE A 66 -1.29 9.93 9.16
CA ILE A 66 -2.65 10.10 9.64
C ILE A 66 -2.62 11.24 10.66
N TYR A 67 -3.11 12.41 10.28
CA TYR A 67 -3.15 13.60 11.12
C TYR A 67 -4.59 14.06 11.39
N GLY A 68 -4.78 14.85 12.45
CA GLY A 68 -6.09 15.34 12.85
C GLY A 68 -6.16 15.72 14.33
N PRO A 69 -7.27 16.34 14.77
CA PRO A 69 -7.47 16.77 16.15
C PRO A 69 -7.31 15.63 17.18
N GLU A 70 -7.06 15.99 18.44
CA GLU A 70 -7.14 15.02 19.54
C GLU A 70 -8.50 14.31 19.54
N SER A 71 -8.52 13.02 19.86
CA SER A 71 -9.73 12.19 19.85
C SER A 71 -10.43 12.03 18.48
N SER A 72 -9.79 12.38 17.37
CA SER A 72 -10.36 12.16 16.02
C SER A 72 -10.28 10.71 15.52
N GLY A 73 -9.75 9.78 16.32
CA GLY A 73 -9.64 8.36 15.97
C GLY A 73 -8.34 7.95 15.27
N LYS A 74 -7.29 8.79 15.26
CA LYS A 74 -5.98 8.47 14.64
C LYS A 74 -5.37 7.16 15.17
N THR A 75 -5.32 7.03 16.48
CA THR A 75 -4.79 5.84 17.15
C THR A 75 -5.66 4.63 16.84
N THR A 76 -7.00 4.77 16.84
CA THR A 76 -7.93 3.70 16.47
C THR A 76 -7.67 3.19 15.04
N LEU A 77 -7.50 4.09 14.06
CA LEU A 77 -7.14 3.69 12.69
C LEU A 77 -5.80 2.97 12.64
N THR A 78 -4.81 3.44 13.40
CA THR A 78 -3.49 2.80 13.49
C THR A 78 -3.58 1.38 14.06
N LEU A 79 -4.38 1.18 15.10
CA LEU A 79 -4.60 -0.14 15.71
C LEU A 79 -5.34 -1.09 14.76
N HIS A 80 -6.32 -0.60 13.98
CA HIS A 80 -6.95 -1.40 12.93
C HIS A 80 -5.97 -1.79 11.82
N ALA A 81 -5.09 -0.87 11.41
CA ALA A 81 -4.03 -1.18 10.44
C ALA A 81 -3.11 -2.32 10.93
N ILE A 82 -2.76 -2.29 12.23
CA ILE A 82 -1.96 -3.32 12.88
C ILE A 82 -2.71 -4.65 12.91
N ALA A 83 -3.97 -4.65 13.35
CA ALA A 83 -4.79 -5.86 13.42
C ALA A 83 -4.95 -6.51 12.04
N GLU A 84 -5.22 -5.73 10.99
CA GLU A 84 -5.33 -6.24 9.62
C GLU A 84 -3.97 -6.71 9.06
N CYS A 85 -2.86 -6.07 9.43
CA CYS A 85 -1.52 -6.55 9.10
C CYS A 85 -1.25 -7.92 9.73
N GLN A 86 -1.52 -8.08 11.03
CA GLN A 86 -1.32 -9.34 11.77
C GLN A 86 -2.23 -10.45 11.23
N LYS A 87 -3.50 -10.14 10.94
CA LYS A 87 -4.46 -11.07 10.33
C LYS A 87 -4.01 -11.57 8.96
N ALA A 88 -3.27 -10.76 8.21
CA ALA A 88 -2.65 -11.15 6.94
C ALA A 88 -1.33 -11.94 7.12
N GLY A 89 -0.96 -12.30 8.37
CA GLY A 89 0.30 -12.99 8.70
C GLY A 89 1.51 -12.07 8.74
N GLY A 90 1.31 -10.74 8.74
CA GLY A 90 2.37 -9.75 8.86
C GLY A 90 2.82 -9.54 10.31
N ILE A 91 4.01 -8.97 10.47
CA ILE A 91 4.55 -8.58 11.78
C ILE A 91 4.42 -7.06 11.90
N ALA A 92 3.97 -6.59 13.05
CA ALA A 92 3.79 -5.17 13.33
C ALA A 92 4.64 -4.73 14.52
N ALA A 93 5.05 -3.46 14.51
CA ALA A 93 5.65 -2.80 15.65
C ALA A 93 4.91 -1.49 15.92
N PHE A 94 4.74 -1.16 17.20
CA PHE A 94 4.14 0.08 17.66
C PHE A 94 5.15 0.87 18.48
N ILE A 95 5.42 2.10 18.06
CA ILE A 95 6.32 3.03 18.76
C ILE A 95 5.44 4.03 19.51
N ASP A 96 5.36 3.87 20.82
CA ASP A 96 4.59 4.72 21.72
C ASP A 96 5.46 5.86 22.25
N ALA A 97 5.33 7.01 21.58
CA ALA A 97 5.98 8.26 21.98
C ALA A 97 5.15 9.09 22.96
N GLU A 98 3.83 8.85 23.05
CA GLU A 98 2.92 9.62 23.90
C GLU A 98 2.66 8.96 25.26
N HIS A 99 3.15 7.73 25.46
CA HIS A 99 2.91 6.91 26.64
C HIS A 99 1.41 6.70 26.93
N ALA A 100 0.60 6.68 25.87
CA ALA A 100 -0.85 6.66 25.93
C ALA A 100 -1.45 5.35 25.37
N PHE A 101 -0.62 4.34 25.10
CA PHE A 101 -1.08 3.07 24.54
C PHE A 101 -1.95 2.28 25.53
N ASP A 102 -3.20 2.04 25.17
CA ASP A 102 -4.13 1.16 25.90
C ASP A 102 -4.15 -0.24 25.26
N ARG A 103 -3.49 -1.19 25.95
CA ARG A 103 -3.43 -2.60 25.53
C ARG A 103 -4.81 -3.27 25.46
N PHE A 104 -5.71 -2.96 26.40
CA PHE A 104 -7.02 -3.62 26.45
C PHE A 104 -7.91 -3.14 25.32
N TYR A 105 -7.77 -1.86 24.92
CA TYR A 105 -8.43 -1.34 23.74
C TYR A 105 -7.88 -1.96 22.45
N ALA A 106 -6.55 -2.07 22.32
CA ALA A 106 -5.90 -2.70 21.17
C ALA A 106 -6.35 -4.16 20.98
N GLU A 107 -6.38 -4.97 22.04
CA GLU A 107 -6.85 -6.36 21.99
C GLU A 107 -8.30 -6.47 21.50
N LYS A 108 -9.19 -5.59 21.97
CA LYS A 108 -10.59 -5.54 21.50
C LYS A 108 -10.73 -5.17 20.03
N LEU A 109 -9.76 -4.44 19.47
CA LEU A 109 -9.71 -4.12 18.04
C LEU A 109 -9.10 -5.25 17.19
N GLY A 110 -8.69 -6.36 17.81
CA GLY A 110 -8.15 -7.53 17.13
C GLY A 110 -6.62 -7.51 16.97
N VAL A 111 -5.91 -6.64 17.70
CA VAL A 111 -4.45 -6.67 17.76
C VAL A 111 -4.01 -7.86 18.60
N ASP A 112 -3.14 -8.69 18.04
CA ASP A 112 -2.45 -9.74 18.78
C ASP A 112 -1.31 -9.11 19.58
N LEU A 113 -1.53 -8.93 20.89
CA LEU A 113 -0.55 -8.35 21.80
C LEU A 113 0.65 -9.28 22.06
N GLY A 114 0.51 -10.59 21.85
CA GLY A 114 1.60 -11.55 22.05
C GLY A 114 2.69 -11.42 20.99
N GLU A 115 2.29 -11.06 19.77
CA GLU A 115 3.16 -10.93 18.59
C GLU A 115 3.41 -9.46 18.18
N LEU A 116 2.99 -8.49 18.99
CA LEU A 116 3.22 -7.07 18.72
C LEU A 116 4.56 -6.60 19.29
N GLY A 117 5.47 -6.13 18.42
CA GLY A 117 6.66 -5.43 18.86
C GLY A 117 6.32 -4.06 19.46
N TYR A 118 6.35 -3.92 20.78
CA TYR A 118 6.06 -2.65 21.45
C TYR A 118 7.35 -1.94 21.88
N ILE A 119 7.50 -0.67 21.50
CA ILE A 119 8.64 0.19 21.85
C ILE A 119 8.08 1.43 22.53
N SER A 120 8.52 1.71 23.75
CA SER A 120 8.20 2.98 24.44
C SER A 120 9.42 3.88 24.45
N THR A 121 9.27 5.13 24.00
CA THR A 121 10.38 6.09 24.00
C THR A 121 10.43 6.80 25.36
N ARG A 122 11.07 6.19 26.35
CA ARG A 122 11.53 6.88 27.57
C ARG A 122 13.02 7.16 27.48
#